data_AF-A0A915P4H4-F1
#
_entry.id   AF-A0A915P4H4-F1
#
_cell.length_a   1.000
_cell.length_b   1.000
_cell.length_c   1.000
_cell.angle_alpha   90.00
_cell.angle_beta   90.00
_cell.angle_gamma   90.00
#
_symmetry.space_group_name_H-M   'P 1'
#
loop_
_entity.id
_entity.type
_entity.pdbx_description
1 polymer ?
#
loop_
_entity_poly.entity_id
_entity_poly.type
_entity_poly.pdbx_seq_one_letter_code
_entity_poly.pdbx_strand_id
1 'polypeptide(L)'
;MKNPSSWLRQLFASFKEARIKKPSSTQDQSVSVLRKPMPSEIVAKKDGSAAQFDQITHTDYRLARFEYSTKQVNPNIAAHLVAEQAPVPSEDSVVFCDGGHFHGGHPKVFINLDKPGTHACGYCGQRFYNLHSTGPENMKTAHIQQKMPEVLNIPIVESTASRYKPSNLTRVASIVVCFLFAALISTLTGLYFSSSAQVQEVAEQRQSRIPSISERMDALHSKVAELERSLEAITRKDHLAWNNQSS
;
A
#
# COMPACT_ATOMS: atom_id res chain seq x y z
N MET A 1 -12.79 29.49 81.79
CA MET A 1 -11.74 29.34 80.75
C MET A 1 -12.27 28.37 79.70
N LYS A 2 -12.15 28.76 78.43
CA LYS A 2 -12.81 28.14 77.27
C LYS A 2 -12.27 26.73 77.01
N ASN A 3 -13.07 25.88 76.36
CA ASN A 3 -12.51 25.20 75.20
C ASN A 3 -13.32 25.61 73.96
N PRO A 4 -12.86 26.63 73.20
CA PRO A 4 -13.62 27.22 72.10
C PRO A 4 -13.51 26.40 70.81
N SER A 5 -13.11 25.13 70.92
CA SER A 5 -12.74 24.27 69.80
C SER A 5 -13.80 23.19 69.49
N SER A 6 -14.85 23.02 70.30
CA SER A 6 -15.87 21.98 70.03
C SER A 6 -16.86 22.40 68.94
N TRP A 7 -17.25 23.68 68.90
CA TRP A 7 -18.21 24.19 67.90
C TRP A 7 -17.61 24.22 66.49
N LEU A 8 -16.33 24.60 66.36
CA LEU A 8 -15.60 24.51 65.09
C LEU A 8 -15.37 23.05 64.66
N ARG A 9 -15.17 22.11 65.58
CA ARG A 9 -15.08 20.67 65.25
C ARG A 9 -16.41 20.12 64.72
N GLN A 10 -17.55 20.59 65.24
CA GLN A 10 -18.88 20.19 64.74
C GLN A 10 -19.20 20.78 63.36
N LEU A 11 -18.81 22.02 63.10
CA LEU A 11 -18.99 22.66 61.79
C LEU A 11 -18.10 22.06 60.69
N PHE A 12 -16.85 21.70 61.02
CA PHE A 12 -15.96 21.02 60.07
C PHE A 12 -16.27 19.53 59.88
N ALA A 13 -16.85 18.84 60.87
CA ALA A 13 -17.34 17.46 60.70
C ALA A 13 -18.50 17.41 59.69
N SER A 14 -19.49 18.31 59.84
CA SER A 14 -20.64 18.38 58.93
C SER A 14 -20.25 18.73 57.48
N PHE A 15 -19.18 19.50 57.27
CA PHE A 15 -18.67 19.82 55.93
C PHE A 15 -17.85 18.69 55.29
N LYS A 16 -17.30 17.77 56.09
CA LYS A 16 -16.49 16.65 55.60
C LYS A 16 -17.36 15.46 55.16
N GLU A 17 -18.53 15.27 55.75
CA GLU A 17 -19.53 14.27 55.29
C GLU A 17 -20.29 14.71 54.02
N ALA A 18 -20.34 16.02 53.71
CA ALA A 18 -21.04 16.53 52.52
C ALA A 18 -20.23 16.39 51.22
N ARG A 19 -18.97 15.95 51.28
CA ARG A 19 -18.13 15.68 50.11
C ARG A 19 -17.83 14.17 50.10
N ILE A 20 -18.27 13.47 49.06
CA ILE A 20 -18.21 12.00 48.85
C ILE A 20 -19.45 11.22 49.37
N LYS A 21 -20.64 11.62 48.94
CA LYS A 21 -21.57 10.60 48.43
C LYS A 21 -21.19 10.38 46.97
N LYS A 22 -20.51 9.26 46.68
CA LYS A 22 -20.47 8.74 45.30
C LYS A 22 -21.93 8.59 44.85
N PRO A 23 -22.35 9.18 43.73
CA PRO A 23 -23.65 8.87 43.19
C PRO A 23 -23.73 7.35 43.00
N SER A 24 -24.73 6.77 43.65
CA SER A 24 -25.30 5.48 43.35
C SER A 24 -25.32 5.30 41.84
N SER A 25 -24.86 4.13 41.40
CA SER A 25 -24.85 3.67 40.02
C SER A 25 -26.27 3.63 39.44
N THR A 26 -26.76 4.77 38.99
CA THR A 26 -27.72 4.85 37.90
C THR A 26 -26.88 5.16 36.68
N GLN A 27 -26.76 4.18 35.78
CA GLN A 27 -26.07 4.36 34.50
C GLN A 27 -26.84 5.41 33.69
N ASP A 28 -26.42 6.68 33.77
CA ASP A 28 -26.75 7.67 32.75
C ASP A 28 -26.12 7.20 31.43
N GLN A 29 -26.98 6.70 30.53
CA GLN A 29 -26.60 6.10 29.25
C GLN A 29 -26.22 7.13 28.16
N SER A 30 -25.97 8.40 28.51
CA SER A 30 -25.84 9.49 27.53
C SER A 30 -24.40 9.96 27.22
N VAL A 31 -23.38 9.33 27.79
CA VAL A 31 -21.98 9.56 27.37
C VAL A 31 -21.29 8.23 27.19
N SER A 32 -21.65 7.50 26.12
CA SER A 32 -20.77 6.45 25.60
C SER A 32 -19.56 7.13 24.97
N VAL A 33 -18.61 7.50 25.82
CA VAL A 33 -17.22 7.75 25.42
C VAL A 33 -16.85 6.64 24.47
N LEU A 34 -16.45 7.06 23.26
CA LEU A 34 -15.92 6.29 22.15
C LEU A 34 -15.01 5.17 22.68
N ARG A 35 -15.59 4.02 23.01
CA ARG A 35 -14.80 2.88 23.48
C ARG A 35 -13.95 2.46 22.29
N LYS A 36 -12.64 2.39 22.49
CA LYS A 36 -11.73 1.87 21.47
C LYS A 36 -12.22 0.47 21.10
N PRO A 37 -12.57 0.22 19.83
CA PRO A 37 -13.04 -1.09 19.43
C PRO A 37 -11.94 -2.11 19.65
N MET A 38 -12.29 -3.29 20.16
CA MET A 38 -11.30 -4.34 20.34
C MET A 38 -10.82 -4.84 18.97
N PRO A 39 -9.55 -5.25 18.86
CA PRO A 39 -9.00 -5.84 17.65
C PRO A 39 -9.91 -6.86 16.95
N SER A 40 -10.43 -7.82 17.70
CA SER A 40 -11.31 -8.87 17.18
C SER A 40 -12.65 -8.37 16.62
N GLU A 41 -13.17 -7.25 17.11
CA GLU A 41 -14.45 -6.67 16.66
C GLU A 41 -14.29 -5.97 15.31
N ILE A 42 -13.12 -5.38 15.05
CA ILE A 42 -12.83 -4.66 13.80
C ILE A 42 -12.69 -5.63 12.62
N VAL A 43 -12.11 -6.81 12.87
CA VAL A 43 -11.89 -7.81 11.81
C VAL A 43 -13.01 -8.84 11.76
N ALA A 44 -14.06 -8.71 12.56
CA ALA A 44 -15.23 -9.56 12.41
C ALA A 44 -15.85 -9.34 11.02
N LYS A 45 -16.09 -10.44 10.30
CA LYS A 45 -16.86 -10.38 9.06
C LYS A 45 -18.30 -9.99 9.37
N LYS A 46 -19.06 -9.57 8.35
CA LYS A 46 -20.45 -9.10 8.48
C LYS A 46 -21.40 -10.15 9.07
N ASP A 47 -21.06 -11.42 8.98
CA ASP A 47 -21.71 -12.59 9.57
C ASP A 47 -21.33 -12.84 11.05
N GLY A 48 -20.50 -11.97 11.64
CA GLY A 48 -20.05 -12.08 13.03
C GLY A 48 -18.97 -13.14 13.25
N SER A 49 -18.55 -13.86 12.20
CA SER A 49 -17.39 -14.75 12.27
C SER A 49 -16.11 -13.93 12.32
N ALA A 50 -15.16 -14.33 13.17
CA ALA A 50 -13.85 -13.68 13.19
C ALA A 50 -13.21 -13.76 11.80
N ALA A 51 -12.55 -12.68 11.33
CA ALA A 51 -11.72 -12.82 10.14
C ALA A 51 -10.73 -13.94 10.35
N GLN A 52 -10.78 -14.90 9.44
CA GLN A 52 -9.84 -15.99 9.40
C GLN A 52 -8.55 -15.44 8.83
N PHE A 53 -7.63 -15.07 9.72
CA PHE A 53 -6.25 -14.84 9.34
C PHE A 53 -5.65 -16.16 8.85
N ASP A 54 -4.72 -16.06 7.90
CA ASP A 54 -4.04 -17.23 7.33
C ASP A 54 -3.32 -18.02 8.44
N GLN A 55 -3.94 -19.13 8.86
CA GLN A 55 -3.51 -19.95 9.98
C GLN A 55 -2.74 -21.16 9.46
N ILE A 56 -1.65 -21.50 10.15
CA ILE A 56 -0.91 -22.74 9.91
C ILE A 56 -1.85 -23.89 10.30
N THR A 57 -2.44 -24.56 9.30
CA THR A 57 -3.31 -25.72 9.49
C THR A 57 -2.50 -26.99 9.26
N HIS A 58 -2.49 -27.92 10.22
CA HIS A 58 -1.66 -29.14 10.17
C HIS A 58 -1.85 -30.05 8.93
N THR A 59 -2.83 -29.77 8.07
CA THR A 59 -3.21 -30.58 6.91
C THR A 59 -2.69 -30.06 5.56
N ASP A 60 -2.15 -28.84 5.48
CA ASP A 60 -1.73 -28.25 4.19
C ASP A 60 -0.25 -28.56 3.88
N TYR A 61 -0.02 -29.30 2.79
CA TYR A 61 1.33 -29.65 2.32
C TYR A 61 2.21 -28.42 2.01
N ARG A 62 1.61 -27.26 1.73
CA ARG A 62 2.35 -26.01 1.43
C ARG A 62 3.09 -25.46 2.64
N LEU A 63 2.80 -25.94 3.85
CA LEU A 63 3.45 -25.54 5.09
C LEU A 63 4.86 -26.07 5.25
N ALA A 64 5.29 -27.03 4.44
CA ALA A 64 6.69 -27.49 4.40
C ALA A 64 7.68 -26.33 4.20
N ARG A 65 7.25 -25.21 3.58
CA ARG A 65 8.07 -23.98 3.47
C ARG A 65 8.48 -23.37 4.80
N PHE A 66 7.75 -23.66 5.87
CA PHE A 66 7.98 -23.16 7.24
C PHE A 66 8.59 -24.23 8.15
N GLU A 67 9.09 -25.35 7.61
CA GLU A 67 9.69 -26.44 8.41
C GLU A 67 10.98 -26.00 9.13
N TYR A 68 11.83 -25.23 8.44
CA TYR A 68 13.09 -24.72 8.98
C TYR A 68 13.03 -23.24 9.40
N SER A 69 11.90 -22.56 9.17
CA SER A 69 11.76 -21.13 9.45
C SER A 69 10.35 -20.77 9.94
N THR A 70 10.27 -19.87 10.92
CA THR A 70 8.98 -19.44 11.47
C THR A 70 8.26 -18.50 10.50
N LYS A 71 6.93 -18.64 10.42
CA LYS A 71 6.10 -17.70 9.66
C LYS A 71 6.19 -16.31 10.28
N GLN A 72 6.86 -15.40 9.57
CA GLN A 72 7.00 -14.01 9.98
C GLN A 72 5.70 -13.27 9.69
N VAL A 73 5.06 -12.77 10.75
CA VAL A 73 3.84 -11.94 10.67
C VAL A 73 4.06 -10.66 11.48
N ASN A 74 3.58 -9.54 10.95
CA ASN A 74 3.63 -8.29 11.68
C ASN A 74 2.58 -8.32 12.81
N PRO A 75 2.96 -8.10 14.09
CA PRO A 75 2.00 -8.02 15.20
C PRO A 75 1.08 -6.79 15.09
N ASN A 76 1.52 -5.73 14.39
CA ASN A 76 0.78 -4.47 14.27
C ASN A 76 -0.15 -4.52 13.05
N ILE A 77 -1.42 -4.87 13.27
CA ILE A 77 -2.44 -4.89 12.21
C ILE A 77 -2.97 -3.47 11.97
N ALA A 78 -2.83 -2.99 10.74
CA ALA A 78 -3.22 -1.63 10.36
C ALA A 78 -4.68 -1.29 10.66
N ALA A 79 -5.59 -2.26 10.55
CA ALA A 79 -7.01 -2.07 10.86
C ALA A 79 -7.23 -1.62 12.31
N HIS A 80 -6.43 -2.11 13.26
CA HIS A 80 -6.51 -1.70 14.67
C HIS A 80 -6.01 -0.27 14.85
N LEU A 81 -4.87 0.06 14.24
CA LEU A 81 -4.27 1.38 14.32
C LEU A 81 -5.19 2.47 13.74
N VAL A 82 -5.83 2.20 12.60
CA VAL A 82 -6.80 3.14 12.00
C VAL A 82 -8.05 3.29 12.87
N ALA A 83 -8.52 2.21 13.49
CA ALA A 83 -9.70 2.25 14.35
C ALA A 83 -9.44 2.99 15.68
N GLU A 84 -8.21 2.98 16.17
CA GLU A 84 -7.77 3.75 17.34
C GLU A 84 -7.77 5.27 17.09
N GLN A 85 -7.60 5.69 15.84
CA GLN A 85 -7.58 7.10 15.48
C GLN A 85 -8.98 7.72 15.57
N ALA A 86 -9.09 8.83 16.30
CA ALA A 86 -10.35 9.54 16.47
C ALA A 86 -10.85 10.13 15.14
N PRO A 87 -12.17 10.14 14.88
CA PRO A 87 -12.75 10.87 13.78
C PRO A 87 -12.49 12.38 13.90
N VAL A 88 -12.23 13.05 12.79
CA VAL A 88 -11.97 14.49 12.72
C VAL A 88 -13.30 15.23 12.47
N PRO A 89 -13.67 16.20 13.33
CA PRO A 89 -14.83 17.05 13.10
C PRO A 89 -14.58 18.05 11.97
N SER A 90 -15.61 18.33 11.18
CA SER A 90 -15.62 19.42 10.20
C SER A 90 -16.98 20.13 10.22
N GLU A 91 -17.00 21.41 9.88
CA GLU A 91 -18.23 22.19 9.69
C GLU A 91 -18.73 22.10 8.23
N ASP A 92 -17.83 21.81 7.30
CA ASP A 92 -18.12 21.78 5.86
C ASP A 92 -18.80 20.48 5.42
N SER A 93 -19.62 20.57 4.36
CA SER A 93 -20.18 19.39 3.70
C SER A 93 -19.15 18.60 2.89
N VAL A 94 -18.05 19.23 2.48
CA VAL A 94 -17.00 18.59 1.68
C VAL A 94 -15.65 18.87 2.30
N VAL A 95 -14.94 17.81 2.68
CA VAL A 95 -13.58 17.90 3.22
C VAL A 95 -12.58 17.30 2.25
N PHE A 96 -11.34 17.79 2.26
CA PHE A 96 -10.27 17.18 1.51
C PHE A 96 -9.28 16.44 2.41
N CYS A 97 -8.73 15.34 1.91
CA CYS A 97 -7.68 14.57 2.57
C CYS A 97 -6.54 14.33 1.58
N ASP A 98 -5.31 14.57 2.02
CA ASP A 98 -4.06 14.46 1.25
C ASP A 98 -3.02 13.55 1.95
N GLY A 99 -3.42 12.86 3.03
CA GLY A 99 -2.52 12.06 3.85
C GLY A 99 -1.53 12.85 4.70
N GLY A 100 -1.75 14.16 4.89
CA GLY A 100 -1.00 15.01 5.81
C GLY A 100 0.31 15.58 5.28
N HIS A 101 0.70 15.23 4.04
CA HIS A 101 1.92 15.75 3.40
C HIS A 101 1.69 15.91 1.89
N PHE A 102 2.02 17.09 1.35
CA PHE A 102 1.77 17.44 -0.06
C PHE A 102 2.38 16.46 -1.10
N HIS A 103 3.51 15.82 -0.79
CA HIS A 103 4.17 14.85 -1.67
C HIS A 103 4.40 13.46 -1.07
N GLY A 104 4.13 13.29 0.23
CA GLY A 104 4.37 12.03 0.95
C GLY A 104 3.11 11.20 1.22
N GLY A 105 1.93 11.76 0.92
CA GLY A 105 0.64 11.12 1.16
C GLY A 105 0.03 10.50 -0.09
N HIS A 106 -1.29 10.32 -0.04
CA HIS A 106 -2.08 9.88 -1.19
C HIS A 106 -2.56 11.07 -2.03
N PRO A 107 -3.03 10.84 -3.28
CA PRO A 107 -3.63 11.90 -4.07
C PRO A 107 -4.75 12.61 -3.31
N LYS A 108 -4.82 13.94 -3.45
CA LYS A 108 -5.86 14.75 -2.81
C LYS A 108 -7.24 14.24 -3.24
N VAL A 109 -8.04 13.83 -2.26
CA VAL A 109 -9.43 13.43 -2.46
C VAL A 109 -10.39 14.28 -1.67
N PHE A 110 -11.59 14.43 -2.21
CA PHE A 110 -12.70 15.12 -1.58
C PHE A 110 -13.72 14.09 -1.06
N ILE A 111 -14.13 14.24 0.19
CA ILE A 111 -15.02 13.34 0.92
C ILE A 111 -16.30 14.12 1.22
N ASN A 112 -17.45 13.49 1.00
CA ASN A 112 -18.75 14.13 1.20
C ASN A 112 -19.28 13.76 2.60
N LEU A 113 -19.66 14.76 3.38
CA LEU A 113 -20.17 14.65 4.75
C LEU A 113 -21.67 15.00 4.86
N ASP A 114 -22.39 15.07 3.73
CA ASP A 114 -23.82 15.37 3.69
C ASP A 114 -24.68 14.37 4.49
N LYS A 115 -24.25 13.11 4.53
CA LYS A 115 -24.98 12.07 5.29
C LYS A 115 -24.54 12.08 6.74
N PRO A 116 -25.47 11.90 7.70
CA PRO A 116 -25.12 11.79 9.11
C PRO A 116 -24.26 10.54 9.34
N GLY A 117 -23.11 10.69 10.01
CA GLY A 117 -22.21 9.60 10.34
C GLY A 117 -20.75 9.90 10.07
N THR A 118 -19.92 8.88 10.27
CA THR A 118 -18.48 8.97 10.02
C THR A 118 -18.15 8.52 8.60
N HIS A 119 -17.47 9.37 7.85
CA HIS A 119 -17.03 9.12 6.49
C HIS A 119 -15.52 8.87 6.46
N ALA A 120 -15.10 7.72 5.95
CA ALA A 120 -13.69 7.37 5.91
C ALA A 120 -13.03 7.78 4.58
N CYS A 121 -11.80 8.28 4.66
CA CYS A 121 -10.94 8.43 3.49
C CYS A 121 -10.60 7.05 2.92
N GLY A 122 -10.78 6.85 1.61
CA GLY A 122 -10.48 5.57 0.95
C GLY A 122 -8.99 5.20 0.90
N TYR A 123 -8.09 6.12 1.23
CA TYR A 123 -6.65 5.88 1.25
C TYR A 123 -6.11 5.73 2.67
N CYS A 124 -6.18 6.78 3.48
CA CYS A 124 -5.66 6.75 4.86
C CYS A 124 -6.55 5.99 5.84
N GLY A 125 -7.83 5.79 5.55
CA GLY A 125 -8.81 5.29 6.52
C GLY A 125 -9.18 6.27 7.63
N GLN A 126 -8.60 7.48 7.65
CA GLN A 126 -9.00 8.57 8.56
C GLN A 126 -10.48 8.88 8.38
N ARG A 127 -11.19 9.00 9.50
CA ARG A 127 -12.64 9.28 9.54
C ARG A 127 -12.88 10.77 9.73
N PHE A 128 -13.90 11.28 9.06
CA PHE A 128 -14.39 12.64 9.16
C PHE A 128 -15.89 12.62 9.46
N TYR A 129 -16.40 13.63 10.13
CA TYR A 129 -17.85 13.78 10.33
C TYR A 129 -18.22 15.25 10.36
N ASN A 130 -19.42 15.56 9.92
CA ASN A 130 -19.93 16.93 9.96
C ASN A 130 -20.64 17.19 11.30
N LEU A 131 -20.25 18.28 11.97
CA LEU A 131 -20.75 18.68 13.29
C LEU A 131 -22.24 19.00 13.31
N HIS A 132 -22.78 19.49 12.20
CA HIS A 132 -24.18 19.92 12.08
C HIS A 132 -25.10 18.79 11.64
N SER A 133 -24.62 17.89 10.76
CA SER A 133 -25.43 16.77 10.27
C SER A 133 -25.40 15.56 11.20
N THR A 134 -24.32 15.36 11.96
CA THR A 134 -24.10 14.14 12.74
C THR A 134 -24.34 14.36 14.23
N GLY A 135 -25.48 13.87 14.73
CA GLY A 135 -25.74 13.76 16.16
C GLY A 135 -24.99 12.61 16.84
N PRO A 136 -24.94 12.59 18.19
CA PRO A 136 -24.22 11.56 18.97
C PRO A 136 -24.71 10.13 18.70
N GLU A 137 -25.98 9.97 18.33
CA GLU A 137 -26.59 8.70 17.97
C GLU A 137 -26.08 8.12 16.65
N ASN A 138 -25.66 8.99 15.72
CA ASN A 138 -25.27 8.63 14.36
C ASN A 138 -23.75 8.42 14.19
N MET A 139 -22.93 8.70 15.21
CA MET A 139 -21.47 8.55 15.14
C MET A 139 -20.99 7.11 14.89
N LYS A 140 -21.81 6.10 15.18
CA LYS A 140 -21.49 4.68 14.94
C LYS A 140 -21.71 4.26 13.49
N THR A 141 -22.47 5.04 12.73
CA THR A 141 -22.74 4.75 11.33
C THR A 141 -21.50 5.13 10.52
N ALA A 142 -20.84 4.13 9.95
CA ALA A 142 -19.68 4.32 9.08
C ALA A 142 -20.11 4.26 7.62
N HIS A 143 -19.88 5.34 6.89
CA HIS A 143 -20.09 5.43 5.45
C HIS A 143 -18.73 5.41 4.76
N ILE A 144 -18.47 4.35 4.00
CA ILE A 144 -17.40 4.38 3.00
C ILE A 144 -18.06 4.93 1.74
N GLN A 145 -17.53 6.03 1.22
CA GLN A 145 -18.12 6.73 0.06
C GLN A 145 -18.21 5.87 -1.21
N GLN A 146 -17.60 4.68 -1.18
CA GLN A 146 -17.81 3.61 -2.14
C GLN A 146 -18.96 2.67 -1.72
N LYS A 147 -20.17 3.19 -1.50
CA LYS A 147 -21.30 2.41 -2.01
C LYS A 147 -21.24 2.63 -3.52
N MET A 148 -20.45 1.80 -4.21
CA MET A 148 -20.63 1.63 -5.65
C MET A 148 -22.13 1.51 -5.87
N PRO A 149 -22.71 2.22 -6.85
CA PRO A 149 -24.13 2.08 -7.12
C PRO A 149 -24.40 0.58 -7.26
N GLU A 150 -25.55 0.17 -6.73
CA GLU A 150 -26.09 -1.19 -6.77
C GLU A 150 -26.44 -1.55 -8.24
N VAL A 151 -25.42 -1.51 -9.08
CA VAL A 151 -25.42 -1.65 -10.53
C VAL A 151 -24.20 -2.49 -10.86
N LEU A 152 -24.10 -3.64 -10.20
CA LEU A 152 -23.65 -4.89 -10.79
C LEU A 152 -24.01 -6.04 -9.83
N ASN A 153 -25.30 -6.15 -9.46
CA ASN A 153 -25.86 -7.47 -9.15
C ASN A 153 -26.00 -8.26 -10.46
N ILE A 154 -24.90 -8.41 -11.21
CA ILE A 154 -24.74 -9.64 -11.97
C ILE A 154 -24.60 -10.69 -10.89
N PRO A 155 -25.47 -11.71 -10.83
CA PRO A 155 -25.21 -12.82 -9.95
C PRO A 155 -23.82 -13.32 -10.31
N ILE A 156 -22.86 -13.19 -9.38
CA ILE A 156 -21.75 -14.11 -9.35
C ILE A 156 -22.45 -15.43 -9.06
N VAL A 157 -22.88 -16.11 -10.13
CA VAL A 157 -23.10 -17.53 -10.10
C VAL A 157 -21.73 -18.02 -9.69
N GLU A 158 -21.60 -18.31 -8.40
CA GLU A 158 -20.57 -19.20 -7.93
C GLU A 158 -20.72 -20.40 -8.84
N SER A 159 -19.85 -20.48 -9.86
CA SER A 159 -19.70 -21.70 -10.59
C SER A 159 -19.19 -22.62 -9.51
N THR A 160 -20.12 -23.32 -8.85
CA THR A 160 -19.88 -24.67 -8.42
C THR A 160 -19.19 -25.26 -9.63
N ALA A 161 -17.87 -25.40 -9.54
CA ALA A 161 -17.11 -26.19 -10.45
C ALA A 161 -17.70 -27.57 -10.24
N SER A 162 -18.82 -27.82 -10.92
CA SER A 162 -19.45 -29.11 -11.07
C SER A 162 -18.27 -29.97 -11.44
N ARG A 163 -17.93 -30.86 -10.53
CA ARG A 163 -16.84 -31.80 -10.66
C ARG A 163 -17.18 -32.63 -11.89
N TYR A 164 -16.81 -32.13 -13.06
CA TYR A 164 -17.05 -32.75 -14.33
C TYR A 164 -16.31 -34.07 -14.27
N LYS A 165 -17.08 -35.16 -14.23
CA LYS A 165 -16.55 -36.52 -14.26
C LYS A 165 -16.65 -36.94 -15.72
N PRO A 166 -15.61 -36.67 -16.56
CA PRO A 166 -15.69 -37.02 -17.97
C PRO A 166 -15.92 -38.52 -18.12
N SER A 167 -16.84 -38.88 -19.00
CA SER A 167 -17.00 -40.26 -19.45
C SER A 167 -15.69 -40.73 -20.09
N ASN A 168 -15.45 -42.04 -20.13
CA ASN A 168 -14.18 -42.59 -20.62
C ASN A 168 -13.86 -42.13 -22.06
N LEU A 169 -14.88 -41.84 -22.86
CA LEU A 169 -14.72 -41.32 -24.22
C LEU A 169 -14.14 -39.89 -24.26
N THR A 170 -14.57 -38.99 -23.37
CA THR A 170 -14.03 -37.61 -23.34
C THR A 170 -12.60 -37.57 -22.78
N ARG A 171 -12.22 -38.53 -21.93
CA ARG A 171 -10.83 -38.70 -21.49
C ARG A 171 -9.91 -39.14 -22.62
N VAL A 172 -10.32 -40.14 -23.40
CA VAL A 172 -9.54 -40.64 -24.54
C VAL A 172 -9.42 -39.56 -25.62
N ALA A 173 -10.51 -38.84 -25.92
CA ALA A 173 -10.48 -37.73 -26.87
C ALA A 173 -9.52 -36.62 -26.43
N SER A 174 -9.51 -36.24 -25.15
CA SER A 174 -8.58 -35.23 -24.62
C SER A 174 -7.12 -35.67 -24.75
N ILE A 175 -6.81 -36.94 -24.48
CA ILE A 175 -5.45 -37.47 -24.60
C ILE A 175 -4.97 -37.41 -26.05
N VAL A 176 -5.82 -37.84 -27.01
CA VAL A 176 -5.48 -37.79 -28.44
C VAL A 176 -5.25 -36.35 -28.90
N VAL A 177 -6.10 -35.41 -28.49
CA VAL A 177 -5.92 -33.99 -28.82
C VAL A 177 -4.63 -33.44 -28.23
N CYS A 178 -4.28 -33.77 -26.98
CA CYS A 178 -3.01 -33.36 -26.37
C CYS A 178 -1.79 -33.89 -27.14
N PHE A 179 -1.82 -35.15 -27.60
CA PHE A 179 -0.72 -35.72 -28.39
C PHE A 179 -0.59 -35.05 -29.76
N LEU A 180 -1.70 -34.76 -30.44
CA LEU A 180 -1.67 -34.04 -31.72
C LEU A 180 -1.15 -32.61 -31.54
N PHE A 181 -1.56 -31.93 -30.47
CA PHE A 181 -1.11 -30.57 -30.19
C PHE A 181 0.37 -30.52 -29.80
N ALA A 182 0.85 -31.50 -29.03
CA ALA A 182 2.27 -31.63 -28.70
C ALA A 182 3.13 -31.88 -29.96
N ALA A 183 2.69 -32.77 -30.85
CA ALA A 183 3.37 -33.02 -32.12
C ALA A 183 3.42 -31.76 -33.00
N LEU A 184 2.34 -30.97 -33.00
CA LEU A 184 2.25 -29.73 -33.77
C LEU A 184 3.11 -28.61 -33.18
N ILE A 185 3.21 -28.51 -31.84
CA ILE A 185 4.14 -27.59 -31.18
C ILE A 185 5.59 -27.99 -31.50
N SER A 186 5.93 -29.29 -31.45
CA SER A 186 7.28 -29.78 -31.78
C SER A 186 7.68 -29.49 -33.23
N THR A 187 6.77 -29.62 -34.21
CA THR A 187 7.07 -29.28 -35.61
C THR A 187 7.20 -27.77 -35.83
N LEU A 188 6.34 -26.96 -35.19
CA LEU A 188 6.41 -25.50 -35.28
C LEU A 188 7.65 -24.93 -34.60
N THR A 189 8.04 -25.46 -33.44
CA THR A 189 9.28 -25.06 -32.76
C THR A 189 10.52 -25.45 -33.56
N GLY A 190 10.53 -26.61 -34.22
CA GLY A 190 11.60 -27.01 -35.13
C GLY A 190 11.77 -26.04 -36.32
N LEU A 191 10.67 -25.63 -36.94
CA LEU A 191 10.68 -24.65 -38.03
C LEU A 191 11.10 -23.24 -37.56
N TYR A 192 10.66 -22.84 -36.36
CA TYR A 192 11.03 -21.55 -35.77
C TYR A 192 12.53 -21.49 -35.41
N PHE A 193 13.08 -22.58 -34.86
CA PHE A 193 14.49 -22.66 -34.49
C PHE A 193 15.43 -22.54 -35.71
N SER A 194 15.05 -23.13 -36.86
CA SER A 194 15.80 -23.00 -38.10
C SER A 194 15.81 -21.56 -38.64
N SER A 195 14.74 -20.79 -38.42
CA SER A 195 14.68 -19.38 -38.82
C SER A 195 15.49 -18.48 -37.89
N SER A 196 15.56 -18.77 -36.59
CA SER A 196 16.35 -17.97 -35.64
C SER A 196 17.86 -18.12 -35.82
N ALA A 197 18.33 -19.30 -36.26
CA ALA A 197 19.75 -19.54 -36.52
C ALA A 197 20.30 -18.61 -37.62
N GLN A 198 19.52 -18.40 -38.69
CA GLN A 198 19.88 -17.49 -39.79
C GLN A 198 19.93 -16.01 -39.36
N VAL A 199 19.09 -15.60 -38.39
CA VAL A 199 19.05 -14.21 -37.91
C VAL A 199 20.21 -13.92 -36.95
N GLN A 200 20.65 -14.90 -36.17
CA GLN A 200 21.76 -14.75 -35.23
C GLN A 200 23.10 -14.56 -35.97
N GLU A 201 23.33 -15.30 -37.05
CA GLU A 201 24.55 -15.18 -37.88
C GLU A 201 24.67 -13.79 -38.53
N VAL A 202 23.56 -13.24 -39.03
CA VAL A 202 23.53 -11.87 -39.60
C VAL A 202 23.73 -10.81 -38.52
N ALA A 203 23.23 -11.02 -37.29
CA ALA A 203 23.41 -10.09 -36.18
C ALA A 203 24.87 -10.04 -35.70
N GLU A 204 25.53 -11.19 -35.61
CA GLU A 204 26.93 -11.30 -35.21
C GLU A 204 27.88 -10.65 -36.23
N GLN A 205 27.58 -10.80 -37.52
CA GLN A 205 28.34 -10.16 -38.60
C GLN A 205 28.19 -8.63 -38.63
N ARG A 206 27.13 -8.09 -38.04
CA ARG A 206 26.90 -6.64 -37.91
C ARG A 206 27.60 -6.05 -36.69
N GLN A 207 27.74 -6.84 -35.62
CA GLN A 207 28.41 -6.43 -34.38
C GLN A 207 29.94 -6.26 -34.57
N SER A 208 30.56 -7.06 -35.44
CA SER A 208 32.00 -6.98 -35.73
C SER A 208 32.44 -5.76 -36.54
N ARG A 209 31.50 -4.98 -37.08
CA ARG A 209 31.78 -3.79 -37.89
C ARG A 209 31.74 -2.48 -37.11
N ILE A 210 31.26 -2.50 -35.86
CA ILE A 210 31.18 -1.30 -35.02
C ILE A 210 32.47 -1.22 -34.19
N PRO A 211 33.33 -0.21 -34.40
CA PRO A 211 34.54 -0.06 -33.59
C PRO A 211 34.14 0.11 -32.13
N SER A 212 34.84 -0.62 -31.27
CA SER A 212 34.59 -0.62 -29.84
C SER A 212 34.76 0.78 -29.25
N ILE A 213 34.11 1.03 -28.12
CA ILE A 213 34.21 2.32 -27.41
C ILE A 213 35.67 2.65 -27.09
N SER A 214 36.51 1.64 -26.83
CA SER A 214 37.95 1.79 -26.59
C SER A 214 38.66 2.38 -27.80
N GLU A 215 38.47 1.80 -29.00
CA GLU A 215 39.14 2.26 -30.22
C GLU A 215 38.72 3.70 -30.59
N ARG A 216 37.46 4.06 -30.32
CA ARG A 216 36.97 5.43 -30.50
C ARG A 216 37.62 6.40 -29.51
N MET A 217 37.88 5.96 -28.29
CA MET A 217 38.54 6.78 -27.26
C MET A 217 40.03 6.98 -27.60
N ASP A 218 40.72 5.94 -28.07
CA ASP A 218 42.12 6.02 -28.47
C ASP A 218 42.32 6.95 -29.68
N ALA A 219 41.42 6.89 -30.66
CA ALA A 219 41.41 7.83 -31.78
C ALA A 219 41.14 9.28 -31.34
N LEU A 220 40.34 9.49 -30.29
CA LEU A 220 40.09 10.81 -29.73
C LEU A 220 41.33 11.35 -29.00
N HIS A 221 41.97 10.52 -28.17
CA HIS A 221 43.20 10.87 -27.47
C HIS A 221 44.34 11.23 -28.43
N SER A 222 44.47 10.49 -29.54
CA SER A 222 45.43 10.80 -30.61
C SER A 222 45.22 12.20 -31.19
N LYS A 223 43.96 12.61 -31.43
CA LYS A 223 43.64 13.94 -31.98
C LYS A 223 43.87 15.06 -30.96
N VAL A 224 43.55 14.82 -29.69
CA VAL A 224 43.83 15.78 -28.61
C VAL A 224 45.33 16.03 -28.49
N ALA A 225 46.15 14.97 -28.52
CA ALA A 225 47.61 15.09 -28.47
C ALA A 225 48.21 15.84 -29.68
N GLU A 226 47.57 15.78 -30.84
CA GLU A 226 47.98 16.56 -32.02
C GLU A 226 47.63 18.04 -31.86
N LEU A 227 46.44 18.35 -31.32
CA LEU A 227 46.04 19.72 -31.02
C LEU A 227 46.93 20.39 -29.98
N GLU A 228 47.30 19.67 -28.91
CA GLU A 228 48.22 20.20 -27.89
C GLU A 228 49.58 20.55 -28.49
N ARG A 229 50.15 19.67 -29.32
CA ARG A 229 51.40 19.95 -30.06
C ARG A 229 51.27 21.16 -30.98
N SER A 230 50.12 21.34 -31.63
CA SER A 230 49.87 22.51 -32.47
C SER A 230 49.82 23.82 -31.67
N LEU A 231 49.22 23.78 -30.48
CA LEU A 231 49.10 24.94 -29.60
C LEU A 231 50.47 25.34 -29.03
N GLU A 232 51.27 24.37 -28.58
CA GLU A 232 52.64 24.62 -28.13
C GLU A 232 53.54 25.20 -29.23
N ALA A 233 53.33 24.79 -30.48
CA ALA A 233 54.06 25.34 -31.61
C ALA A 233 53.67 26.80 -31.88
N ILE A 234 52.40 27.16 -31.71
CA ILE A 234 51.92 28.55 -31.85
C ILE A 234 52.48 29.42 -30.73
N THR A 235 52.33 29.00 -29.47
CA THR A 235 52.81 29.79 -28.32
C THR A 235 54.33 30.00 -28.37
N ARG A 236 55.09 29.02 -28.85
CA ARG A 236 56.54 29.15 -29.06
C ARG A 236 56.89 30.16 -30.16
N LYS A 237 56.13 30.18 -31.27
CA LYS A 237 56.31 31.18 -32.34
C LYS A 237 55.99 32.60 -31.86
N ASP A 238 54.92 32.76 -31.09
CA ASP A 238 54.52 34.06 -30.55
C ASP A 238 55.58 34.60 -29.56
N HIS A 239 56.13 33.74 -28.70
CA HIS A 239 57.24 34.10 -27.81
C HIS A 239 58.50 34.57 -28.56
N LEU A 240 58.85 33.88 -29.66
CA LEU A 240 59.99 34.27 -30.50
C LEU A 240 59.72 35.59 -31.24
N ALA A 241 58.49 35.80 -31.71
CA ALA A 241 58.09 37.05 -32.36
C ALA A 241 58.17 38.24 -31.40
N TRP A 242 57.77 38.07 -30.14
CA TRP A 242 57.85 39.09 -29.10
C TRP A 242 59.30 39.49 -28.78
N ASN A 243 60.20 38.50 -28.59
CA ASN A 243 61.61 38.78 -28.31
C ASN A 243 62.29 39.55 -29.46
N ASN A 244 61.99 39.22 -30.71
CA ASN A 244 62.59 39.89 -31.87
C ASN A 244 62.08 41.32 -32.11
N GLN A 245 60.93 41.72 -31.55
CA GLN A 245 60.43 43.10 -31.61
C GLN A 245 60.98 43.99 -30.49
N SER A 246 61.60 43.39 -29.46
CA SER A 246 62.14 44.08 -28.28
C SER A 246 63.66 44.34 -28.30
N SER A 247 64.33 44.03 -29.42
CA SER A 247 65.74 44.34 -29.70
C SER A 247 65.87 45.39 -30.80
#